data_AF-A0A1H9M903-F1
#
_entry.id   AF-A0A1H9M903-F1
#
_cell.length_a   1.000
_cell.length_b   1.000
_cell.length_c   1.000
_cell.angle_alpha   90.00
_cell.angle_beta   90.00
_cell.angle_gamma   90.00
#
_symmetry.space_group_name_H-M   'P 1'
#
loop_
_entity.id
_entity.type
_entity.pdbx_description
1 polymer ?
#
loop_
_entity_poly.entity_id
_entity_poly.type
_entity_poly.pdbx_seq_one_letter_code
_entity_poly.pdbx_strand_id
1 'polypeptide(L)' 'LMPNTEWLKDSVDLNNRGEIKIDATGQTSLAGVFAAGDCTNQVYKQIIISMGSGATAALGAFDYLMRNY' A
#
# COMPACT_ATOMS: atom_id res chain seq x y z
N LEU A 1 0.83 -15.34 6.75
CA LEU A 1 1.80 -14.82 5.77
C LEU A 1 2.78 -13.91 6.48
N MET A 2 4.06 -13.94 6.10
CA MET A 2 5.03 -12.90 6.44
C MET A 2 5.14 -11.96 5.23
N PRO A 3 4.92 -10.65 5.38
CA PRO A 3 5.04 -9.70 4.28
C PRO A 3 6.52 -9.45 3.90
N ASN A 4 6.79 -9.31 2.60
CA ASN A 4 8.13 -9.08 2.06
C ASN A 4 8.52 -7.59 2.12
N THR A 5 8.55 -7.04 3.33
CA THR A 5 8.59 -5.58 3.59
C THR A 5 9.68 -5.16 4.56
N GLU A 6 10.52 -6.09 5.02
CA GLU A 6 11.60 -5.78 5.97
C GLU A 6 12.55 -4.69 5.46
N TRP A 7 12.83 -4.67 4.16
CA TRP A 7 13.67 -3.67 3.52
C TRP A 7 13.07 -2.24 3.52
N LEU A 8 11.81 -2.09 3.94
CA LEU A 8 11.07 -0.82 3.99
C LEU A 8 10.92 -0.23 5.39
N LYS A 9 11.42 -0.88 6.44
CA LYS A 9 11.17 -0.54 7.87
C LYS A 9 11.41 0.93 8.22
N ASP A 10 12.37 1.59 7.58
CA ASP A 10 12.74 2.99 7.85
C ASP A 10 12.22 3.98 6.79
N SER A 11 11.47 3.49 5.80
CA SER A 11 10.99 4.30 4.66
C SER A 11 9.49 4.58 4.73
N VAL A 12 8.69 3.63 5.22
CA VAL A 12 7.24 3.76 5.37
C VAL A 12 6.78 3.07 6.65
N ASP A 13 5.61 3.49 7.15
CA ASP A 13 5.06 2.95 8.38
C ASP A 13 4.61 1.50 8.18
N LEU A 14 5.18 0.61 8.98
CA LEU A 14 4.75 -0.78 9.08
C LEU A 14 3.94 -0.99 10.37
N ASN A 15 3.00 -1.95 10.35
CA ASN A 15 2.36 -2.42 11.58
C ASN A 15 3.24 -3.46 12.30
N ASN A 16 2.80 -3.92 13.49
CA ASN A 16 3.55 -4.88 14.30
C ASN A 16 3.74 -6.26 13.61
N ARG A 17 3.06 -6.51 12.49
CA ARG A 17 3.16 -7.72 11.67
C ARG A 17 4.04 -7.51 10.43
N GLY A 18 4.64 -6.32 10.29
CA GLY A 18 5.45 -5.93 9.13
C GLY A 18 4.63 -5.49 7.92
N GLU A 19 3.30 -5.38 8.01
CA GLU A 19 2.48 -4.98 6.86
C GLU A 19 2.54 -3.46 6.67
N ILE A 20 2.62 -3.00 5.43
CA ILE A 20 2.60 -1.57 5.09
C ILE A 20 1.23 -1.00 5.49
N LYS A 21 1.23 0.04 6.32
CA LYS A 21 0.00 0.76 6.66
C LYS A 21 -0.39 1.62 5.46
N ILE A 22 -1.61 1.42 4.97
CA ILE A 22 -2.20 2.24 3.92
C ILE A 22 -3.53 2.83 4.36
N ASP A 23 -3.91 3.93 3.71
CA ASP A 23 -5.27 4.47 3.78
C ASP A 23 -6.22 3.82 2.75
N ALA A 24 -7.43 4.36 2.61
CA ALA A 24 -8.44 3.85 1.69
C ALA A 24 -8.07 3.98 0.20
N THR A 25 -7.08 4.82 -0.13
CA THR A 25 -6.58 5.03 -1.50
C THR A 25 -5.32 4.22 -1.80
N GLY A 26 -4.79 3.50 -0.81
CA GLY A 26 -3.52 2.78 -0.92
C GLY A 26 -2.29 3.63 -0.62
N GLN A 27 -2.46 4.87 -0.13
CA GLN A 27 -1.36 5.77 0.17
C GLN A 27 -0.66 5.35 1.48
N THR A 28 0.67 5.36 1.47
CA THR A 28 1.50 5.07 2.64
C THR A 28 1.78 6.33 3.47
N SER A 29 2.57 6.23 4.55
CA SER A 29 3.03 7.41 5.30
C SER A 29 3.96 8.32 4.50
N LEU A 30 4.57 7.83 3.41
CA LEU A 30 5.40 8.63 2.51
C LEU A 30 4.58 9.13 1.32
N ALA A 31 4.51 10.47 1.16
CA ALA A 31 3.78 11.09 0.07
C ALA A 31 4.29 10.64 -1.31
N GLY A 32 3.38 10.31 -2.22
CA GLY A 32 3.71 9.78 -3.54
C GLY A 32 4.05 8.28 -3.57
N VAL A 33 4.12 7.60 -2.42
CA VAL A 33 4.34 6.15 -2.34
C VAL A 33 3.05 5.44 -1.94
N PHE A 34 2.68 4.43 -2.74
CA PHE A 34 1.46 3.65 -2.62
C PHE A 34 1.80 2.16 -2.51
N ALA A 35 0.93 1.40 -1.84
CA ALA A 35 1.08 -0.04 -1.68
C ALA A 35 -0.26 -0.76 -1.87
N ALA A 36 -0.19 -2.02 -2.32
CA ALA A 36 -1.36 -2.84 -2.59
C ALA A 36 -1.09 -4.33 -2.34
N GLY A 37 -2.16 -5.10 -2.15
CA GLY A 37 -2.11 -6.55 -1.99
C GLY A 37 -1.57 -7.00 -0.64
N ASP A 38 -1.01 -8.22 -0.62
CA ASP A 38 -0.76 -8.96 0.61
C ASP A 38 0.26 -8.31 1.55
N CYS A 39 1.14 -7.46 1.03
CA CYS A 39 2.13 -6.72 1.81
C CYS A 39 1.52 -5.59 2.66
N THR A 40 0.26 -5.21 2.42
CA THR A 40 -0.43 -4.12 3.12
C THR A 40 -1.20 -4.62 4.34
N ASN A 41 -1.75 -3.71 5.15
CA ASN A 41 -2.66 -4.03 6.26
C ASN A 41 -4.08 -4.44 5.83
N GLN A 42 -4.32 -4.75 4.53
CA GLN A 42 -5.56 -5.40 4.08
C GLN A 42 -5.87 -6.64 4.92
N VAL A 43 -7.11 -6.73 5.42
CA VAL A 43 -7.53 -7.79 6.35
C VAL A 43 -7.46 -9.18 5.71
N TYR A 44 -7.85 -9.27 4.44
CA TYR A 44 -7.93 -10.52 3.71
C TYR A 44 -6.88 -10.60 2.60
N LYS A 45 -6.32 -11.79 2.40
CA LYS A 45 -5.19 -12.04 1.50
C LYS A 45 -5.63 -13.03 0.43
N GLN A 46 -6.16 -12.52 -0.68
CA GLN A 46 -6.74 -13.30 -1.78
C GLN A 46 -6.47 -12.60 -3.12
N ILE A 47 -6.38 -13.38 -4.20
CA ILE A 47 -6.04 -12.89 -5.54
C ILE A 47 -6.93 -11.71 -5.93
N ILE A 48 -8.26 -11.88 -5.87
CA ILE A 48 -9.21 -10.85 -6.30
C ILE A 48 -9.16 -9.58 -5.41
N ILE A 49 -8.85 -9.74 -4.13
CA ILE A 49 -8.72 -8.62 -3.19
C ILE A 49 -7.45 -7.83 -3.50
N SER A 50 -6.35 -8.53 -3.74
CA SER A 50 -5.09 -7.92 -4.15
C SER A 50 -5.23 -7.18 -5.48
N MET A 51 -5.94 -7.75 -6.47
CA MET A 51 -6.23 -7.08 -7.73
C MET A 51 -7.06 -5.80 -7.53
N GLY A 52 -8.11 -5.84 -6.71
CA GLY A 52 -8.91 -4.66 -6.39
C GLY A 52 -8.08 -3.56 -5.71
N SER A 53 -7.30 -3.92 -4.70
CA SER A 53 -6.42 -2.96 -4.03
C SER A 53 -5.34 -2.38 -4.94
N GLY A 54 -4.85 -3.16 -5.91
CA GLY A 54 -3.89 -2.70 -6.92
C GLY A 54 -4.49 -1.63 -7.84
N ALA A 55 -5.74 -1.81 -8.27
CA ALA A 55 -6.46 -0.81 -9.04
C ALA A 55 -6.67 0.49 -8.24
N THR A 56 -7.05 0.38 -6.95
CA THR A 56 -7.20 1.53 -6.06
C THR A 56 -5.88 2.30 -5.90
N ALA A 57 -4.78 1.61 -5.60
CA ALA A 57 -3.47 2.24 -5.44
C ALA A 57 -2.97 2.90 -6.73
N ALA A 58 -3.21 2.29 -7.88
CA ALA A 58 -2.85 2.88 -9.18
C ALA A 58 -3.62 4.18 -9.47
N LEU A 59 -4.93 4.22 -9.18
CA LEU A 59 -5.74 5.42 -9.32
C LEU A 59 -5.35 6.50 -8.29
N GLY A 60 -5.01 6.11 -7.06
CA GLY A 60 -4.50 7.01 -6.03
C GLY A 60 -3.18 7.66 -6.46
N ALA A 61 -2.25 6.87 -7.00
CA ALA A 61 -0.99 7.38 -7.55
C ALA A 61 -1.22 8.32 -8.74
N PHE A 62 -2.16 8.00 -9.63
CA PHE A 62 -2.52 8.87 -10.74
C PHE A 62 -3.08 10.22 -10.27
N ASP A 63 -4.04 10.22 -9.34
CA ASP A 63 -4.60 11.46 -8.76
C ASP A 63 -3.52 12.30 -8.06
N TYR A 64 -2.60 11.65 -7.33
CA TYR A 64 -1.45 12.32 -6.74
C TYR A 64 -0.59 13.02 -7.80
N LEU A 65 -0.25 12.35 -8.90
CA LEU A 65 0.53 12.96 -9.97
C LEU A 65 -0.22 14.14 -10.61
N MET A 66 -1.51 14.00 -10.88
CA MET A 66 -2.31 15.06 -11.53
C MET A 66 -2.50 16.31 -10.67
N ARG A 67 -2.34 16.24 -9.35
CA ARG A 67 -2.49 17.38 -8.44
C ARG A 67 -1.17 18.07 -8.08
N ASN A 68 -0.05 17.41 -8.34
CA ASN A 68 1.28 17.91 -7.98
C ASN A 68 2.12 18.29 -9.22
N TYR A 69 1.52 18.25 -10.40
CA TYR A 69 2.01 18.81 -11.66
C TYR A 69 0.97 19.79 -12.22
#